data_AF-A0A249N173-F1
#
_entry.id   AF-A0A249N173-F1
#
_cell.length_a   1.000
_cell.length_b   1.000
_cell.length_c   1.000
_cell.angle_alpha   90.00
_cell.angle_beta   90.00
_cell.angle_gamma   90.00
#
_symmetry.space_group_name_H-M   'P 1'
#
loop_
_entity.id
_entity.type
_entity.pdbx_description
1 polymer ?
#
loop_
_entity_poly.entity_id
_entity_poly.type
_entity_poly.pdbx_seq_one_letter_code
_entity_poly.pdbx_strand_id
1 'polypeptide(L)'
;MLAAEVEKVRRDLVDANGWVMRLALTRTEMERRITGLEGDLAKLSKDFGRVQQRNILLESRVASLSAQTARPALSDQTVAPPRSDSTDEEIRRLQDDLAQATNTLVSKELRINQHVKELVMLGNMLASEQDRLLEFEKQNAWLRETGKVILDYRRWWWRFIPSSWQRKRRDRHLLKKGLFDAEAYVNKYPDVITSGQDPLRHYFYHGVAENRQYF
;
A
#
# COMPACT_ATOMS: atom_id res chain seq x y z
N MET A 1 -5.76 -41.94 10.17
CA MET A 1 -6.50 -40.74 9.72
C MET A 1 -6.25 -39.53 10.63
N LEU A 2 -6.61 -39.55 11.92
CA LEU A 2 -6.37 -38.43 12.85
C LEU A 2 -4.92 -37.89 12.89
N ALA A 3 -3.90 -38.76 12.89
CA ALA A 3 -2.49 -38.33 12.90
C ALA A 3 -2.09 -37.49 11.67
N ALA A 4 -2.69 -37.76 10.50
CA ALA A 4 -2.42 -36.99 9.28
C ALA A 4 -3.11 -35.61 9.31
N GLU A 5 -4.29 -35.51 9.95
CA GLU A 5 -5.01 -34.24 10.15
C GLU A 5 -4.24 -33.33 11.12
N VAL A 6 -3.76 -33.89 12.24
CA VAL A 6 -2.92 -33.19 13.23
C VAL A 6 -1.65 -32.62 12.60
N GLU A 7 -0.93 -33.43 11.83
CA GLU A 7 0.32 -33.00 11.22
C GLU A 7 0.12 -31.95 10.14
N LYS A 8 -1.02 -32.01 9.41
CA LYS A 8 -1.38 -30.96 8.45
C LYS A 8 -1.64 -29.62 9.13
N VAL A 9 -2.46 -29.60 10.19
CA VAL A 9 -2.74 -28.36 10.96
C VAL A 9 -1.45 -27.76 11.53
N ARG A 10 -0.52 -28.61 12.00
CA ARG A 10 0.79 -28.15 12.48
C ARG A 10 1.60 -27.46 11.38
N ARG A 11 1.70 -28.07 10.18
CA ARG A 11 2.39 -27.47 9.03
C ARG A 11 1.75 -26.16 8.61
N ASP A 12 0.42 -26.15 8.46
CA ASP A 12 -0.32 -24.96 8.04
C ASP A 12 -0.09 -23.79 9.04
N LEU A 13 0.03 -24.07 10.35
CA LEU A 13 0.40 -23.06 11.37
C LEU A 13 1.86 -22.55 11.25
N VAL A 14 2.81 -23.41 10.88
CA VAL A 14 4.21 -23.00 10.69
C VAL A 14 4.36 -22.14 9.44
N ASP A 15 3.75 -22.57 8.33
CA ASP A 15 3.73 -21.83 7.08
C ASP A 15 3.07 -20.46 7.28
N ALA A 16 2.01 -20.43 8.08
CA ALA A 16 1.32 -19.20 8.42
C ALA A 16 2.21 -18.19 9.18
N ASN A 17 2.95 -18.66 10.18
CA ASN A 17 3.90 -17.79 10.90
C ASN A 17 5.01 -17.28 9.96
N GLY A 18 5.51 -18.11 9.05
CA GLY A 18 6.51 -17.70 8.05
C GLY A 18 5.98 -16.63 7.09
N TRP A 19 4.70 -16.71 6.70
CA TRP A 19 4.06 -15.71 5.86
C TRP A 19 3.86 -14.37 6.59
N VAL A 20 3.42 -14.39 7.85
CA VAL A 20 3.30 -13.17 8.69
C VAL A 20 4.62 -12.42 8.78
N MET A 21 5.72 -13.15 8.98
CA MET A 21 7.05 -12.54 9.07
C MET A 21 7.45 -11.86 7.75
N ARG A 22 7.20 -12.50 6.60
CA ARG A 22 7.47 -11.89 5.29
C ARG A 22 6.63 -10.64 5.06
N LEU A 23 5.34 -10.68 5.42
CA LEU A 23 4.42 -9.56 5.26
C LEU A 23 4.77 -8.39 6.20
N ALA A 24 5.23 -8.67 7.42
CA ALA A 24 5.73 -7.64 8.32
C ALA A 24 6.99 -6.95 7.76
N LEU A 25 7.88 -7.69 7.10
CA LEU A 25 9.06 -7.12 6.45
C LEU A 25 8.69 -6.25 5.24
N THR A 26 7.80 -6.72 4.35
CA THR A 26 7.34 -5.92 3.19
C THR A 26 6.64 -4.64 3.63
N ARG A 27 5.78 -4.75 4.64
CA ARG A 27 5.13 -3.59 5.28
C ARG A 27 6.15 -2.58 5.80
N THR A 28 7.13 -3.04 6.58
CA THR A 28 8.17 -2.16 7.16
C THR A 28 8.98 -1.46 6.07
N GLU A 29 9.28 -2.15 4.96
CA GLU A 29 9.96 -1.56 3.81
C GLU A 29 9.12 -0.46 3.16
N MET A 30 7.83 -0.70 2.94
CA MET A 30 6.91 0.29 2.37
C MET A 30 6.75 1.50 3.29
N GLU A 31 6.58 1.31 4.60
CA GLU A 31 6.48 2.40 5.58
C GLU A 31 7.76 3.26 5.59
N ARG A 32 8.94 2.63 5.50
CA ARG A 32 10.22 3.35 5.41
C ARG A 32 10.31 4.15 4.10
N ARG A 33 9.89 3.56 2.98
CA ARG A 33 9.88 4.22 1.68
C ARG A 33 8.93 5.43 1.66
N ILE A 34 7.73 5.29 2.23
CA ILE A 34 6.75 6.37 2.41
C ILE A 34 7.39 7.52 3.20
N THR A 35 7.95 7.23 4.37
CA THR A 35 8.62 8.24 5.21
C THR A 35 9.74 8.97 4.45
N GLY A 36 10.53 8.22 3.67
CA GLY A 36 11.58 8.80 2.83
C GLY A 36 11.04 9.76 1.77
N LEU A 37 10.00 9.33 1.04
CA LEU A 37 9.35 10.14 0.00
C LEU A 37 8.70 11.41 0.57
N GLU A 38 8.07 11.32 1.74
CA GLU A 38 7.50 12.49 2.44
C GLU A 38 8.58 13.51 2.80
N GLY A 39 9.74 13.03 3.29
CA GLY A 39 10.90 13.88 3.58
C GLY A 39 11.47 14.55 2.32
N ASP A 40 11.55 13.82 1.21
CA ASP A 40 12.03 14.35 -0.06
C ASP A 40 11.04 15.36 -0.67
N LEU A 41 9.72 15.11 -0.55
CA LEU A 41 8.67 16.06 -0.92
C LEU A 41 8.74 17.35 -0.11
N ALA A 42 8.98 17.27 1.19
CA ALA A 42 9.12 18.45 2.05
C ALA A 42 10.32 19.32 1.60
N LYS A 43 11.46 18.70 1.27
CA LYS A 43 12.64 19.39 0.74
C LYS A 43 12.36 20.00 -0.65
N LEU A 44 11.80 19.21 -1.56
CA LEU A 44 11.46 19.64 -2.92
C LEU A 44 10.47 20.81 -2.92
N SER A 45 9.43 20.74 -2.09
CA SER A 45 8.43 21.81 -1.93
C SER A 45 9.07 23.10 -1.41
N LYS A 46 9.94 23.01 -0.39
CA LYS A 46 10.67 24.17 0.14
C LYS A 46 11.56 24.82 -0.92
N ASP A 47 12.29 24.02 -1.68
CA ASP A 47 13.16 24.51 -2.75
C ASP A 47 12.37 25.05 -3.94
N PHE A 48 11.26 24.42 -4.30
CA PHE A 48 10.33 24.92 -5.32
C PHE A 48 9.83 26.31 -4.94
N GLY A 49 9.37 26.50 -3.70
CA GLY A 49 8.95 27.80 -3.18
C GLY A 49 10.06 28.86 -3.28
N ARG A 50 11.31 28.51 -2.94
CA ARG A 50 12.47 29.42 -3.08
C ARG A 50 12.71 29.82 -4.54
N VAL A 51 12.70 28.88 -5.47
CA VAL A 51 12.90 29.15 -6.90
C VAL A 51 11.74 29.98 -7.45
N GLN A 52 10.50 29.70 -7.03
CA GLN A 52 9.32 30.43 -7.45
C GLN A 52 9.36 31.89 -6.98
N GLN A 53 9.75 32.13 -5.72
CA GLN A 53 9.96 33.49 -5.21
C GLN A 53 11.05 34.23 -5.98
N ARG A 54 12.17 33.56 -6.27
CA ARG A 54 13.23 34.15 -7.11
C ARG A 54 12.71 34.50 -8.50
N ASN A 55 11.89 33.64 -9.09
CA ASN A 55 11.31 33.84 -10.41
C ASN A 55 10.42 35.09 -10.44
N ILE A 56 9.51 35.25 -9.47
CA ILE A 56 8.66 36.46 -9.31
C ILE A 56 9.52 37.74 -9.23
N LEU A 57 10.62 37.69 -8.46
CA LEU A 57 11.55 38.83 -8.35
C LEU A 57 12.22 39.15 -9.68
N LEU A 58 12.69 38.14 -10.42
CA LEU A 58 13.29 38.31 -11.75
C LEU A 58 12.28 38.91 -12.74
N GLU A 59 11.05 38.39 -12.79
CA GLU A 59 9.97 38.91 -13.64
C GLU A 59 9.70 40.39 -13.34
N SER A 60 9.57 40.75 -12.06
CA SER A 60 9.35 42.14 -11.65
C SER A 60 10.51 43.05 -12.05
N ARG A 61 11.75 42.56 -11.95
CA ARG A 61 12.96 43.31 -12.31
C ARG A 61 13.04 43.54 -13.81
N VAL A 62 12.84 42.49 -14.62
CA VAL A 62 12.78 42.58 -16.09
C VAL A 62 11.71 43.60 -16.50
N ALA A 63 10.48 43.47 -15.97
CA ALA A 63 9.40 44.40 -16.28
C ALA A 63 9.74 45.86 -15.91
N SER A 64 10.38 46.08 -14.76
CA SER A 64 10.77 47.42 -14.32
C SER A 64 11.83 48.08 -15.22
N LEU A 65 12.83 47.30 -15.69
CA LEU A 65 13.88 47.78 -16.58
C LEU A 65 13.33 48.04 -17.98
N SER A 66 12.45 47.16 -18.47
CA SER A 66 11.73 47.36 -19.73
C SER A 66 10.82 48.60 -19.69
N ALA A 67 10.14 48.87 -18.57
CA ALA A 67 9.28 50.05 -18.43
C ALA A 67 10.10 51.36 -18.32
N GLN A 68 11.26 51.32 -17.65
CA GLN A 68 12.20 52.45 -17.59
C GLN A 68 12.76 52.79 -18.97
N THR A 69 13.01 51.78 -19.81
CA THR A 69 13.48 51.96 -21.19
C THR A 69 12.37 52.33 -22.19
N ALA A 70 11.10 52.04 -21.87
CA ALA A 70 9.94 52.34 -22.73
C ALA A 70 9.30 53.72 -22.51
N ARG A 71 9.65 54.47 -21.45
CA ARG A 71 9.12 55.83 -21.23
C ARG A 71 9.55 56.77 -22.36
N PRO A 72 8.62 57.38 -23.13
CA PRO A 72 8.98 58.31 -24.18
C PRO A 72 9.49 59.61 -23.56
N ALA A 73 10.54 60.16 -24.18
CA ALA A 73 11.09 61.48 -23.92
C ALA A 73 10.02 62.56 -24.14
N LEU A 74 9.20 62.83 -23.12
CA LEU A 74 8.17 63.88 -23.12
C LEU A 74 8.59 65.07 -22.23
N SER A 75 9.85 65.16 -21.83
CA SER A 75 10.40 66.35 -21.19
C SER A 75 11.66 66.80 -21.94
N ASP A 76 11.41 67.74 -22.84
CA ASP A 76 12.35 68.73 -23.36
C ASP A 76 13.49 68.27 -24.27
N GLN A 77 13.81 69.17 -25.21
CA GLN A 77 14.76 68.99 -26.30
C GLN A 77 16.17 68.62 -25.79
N THR A 78 16.44 67.34 -25.63
CA THR A 78 17.80 66.80 -25.55
C THR A 78 17.83 65.48 -26.32
N VAL A 79 18.81 65.36 -27.20
CA VAL A 79 19.16 64.10 -27.88
C VAL A 79 19.28 63.04 -26.79
N ALA A 80 18.31 62.11 -26.72
CA ALA A 80 18.39 60.99 -25.81
C ALA A 80 19.73 60.29 -26.05
N PRO A 81 20.56 60.04 -25.01
CA PRO A 81 21.80 59.33 -25.20
C PRO A 81 21.48 57.96 -25.85
N PRO A 82 22.34 57.47 -26.77
CA PRO A 82 22.15 56.15 -27.34
C PRO A 82 21.99 55.13 -26.21
N ARG A 83 21.07 54.18 -26.38
CA ARG A 83 20.89 53.02 -25.49
C ARG A 83 22.27 52.53 -25.06
N SER A 84 22.56 52.46 -23.76
CA SER A 84 23.84 51.91 -23.34
C SER A 84 23.78 50.39 -23.55
N ASP A 85 24.70 49.85 -24.34
CA ASP A 85 24.82 48.40 -24.61
C ASP A 85 24.77 47.56 -23.32
N SER A 86 25.18 48.15 -22.18
CA SER A 86 25.10 47.55 -20.85
C SER A 86 23.69 47.23 -20.36
N THR A 87 22.68 48.05 -20.69
CA THR A 87 21.29 47.86 -20.22
C THR A 87 20.57 46.77 -21.02
N ASP A 88 20.77 46.73 -22.33
CA ASP A 88 20.24 45.68 -23.19
C ASP A 88 20.89 44.31 -22.86
N GLU A 89 22.18 44.31 -22.54
CA GLU A 89 22.90 43.12 -22.06
C GLU A 89 22.40 42.63 -20.68
N GLU A 90 22.09 43.55 -19.75
CA GLU A 90 21.50 43.20 -18.45
C GLU A 90 20.09 42.59 -18.60
N ILE A 91 19.24 43.17 -19.45
CA ILE A 91 17.90 42.62 -19.73
C ILE A 91 18.02 41.20 -20.31
N ARG A 92 18.93 40.98 -21.26
CA ARG A 92 19.14 39.67 -21.88
C ARG A 92 19.58 38.62 -20.85
N ARG A 93 20.53 38.95 -19.97
CA ARG A 93 20.97 38.05 -18.89
C ARG A 93 19.83 37.70 -17.94
N LEU A 94 19.02 38.68 -17.54
CA LEU A 94 17.89 38.43 -16.65
C LEU A 94 16.82 37.55 -17.32
N GLN A 95 16.60 37.70 -18.63
CA GLN A 95 15.71 36.83 -19.40
C GLN A 95 16.23 35.38 -19.49
N ASP A 96 17.54 35.19 -19.66
CA ASP A 96 18.15 33.87 -19.63
C ASP A 96 18.02 33.22 -18.24
N ASP A 97 18.29 33.98 -17.17
CA ASP A 97 18.12 33.52 -15.79
C ASP A 97 16.66 33.14 -15.48
N LEU A 98 15.71 33.90 -16.02
CA LEU A 98 14.27 33.64 -15.92
C LEU A 98 13.89 32.34 -16.64
N ALA A 99 14.40 32.12 -17.85
CA ALA A 99 14.17 30.90 -18.61
C ALA A 99 14.73 29.67 -17.86
N GLN A 100 15.93 29.78 -17.29
CA GLN A 100 16.54 28.72 -16.48
C GLN A 100 15.74 28.44 -15.20
N ALA A 101 15.30 29.49 -14.49
CA ALA A 101 14.48 29.34 -13.29
C ALA A 101 13.14 28.64 -13.60
N THR A 102 12.50 28.99 -14.71
CA THR A 102 11.24 28.39 -15.17
C THR A 102 11.41 26.91 -15.50
N ASN A 103 12.45 26.55 -16.25
CA ASN A 103 12.77 25.14 -16.53
C ASN A 103 13.05 24.34 -15.23
N THR A 104 13.70 24.99 -14.26
CA THR A 104 13.94 24.41 -12.93
C THR A 104 12.63 24.15 -12.17
N LEU A 105 11.65 25.06 -12.27
CA LEU A 105 10.33 24.87 -11.66
C LEU A 105 9.59 23.69 -12.30
N VAL A 106 9.52 23.64 -13.63
CA VAL A 106 8.84 22.56 -14.37
C VAL A 106 9.42 21.19 -14.01
N SER A 107 10.76 21.07 -13.99
CA SER A 107 11.41 19.80 -13.62
C SER A 107 11.18 19.40 -12.16
N LYS A 108 11.12 20.36 -11.23
CA LYS A 108 10.78 20.11 -9.82
C LYS A 108 9.32 19.71 -9.64
N GLU A 109 8.40 20.35 -10.35
CA GLU A 109 6.98 20.01 -10.35
C GLU A 109 6.76 18.57 -10.83
N LEU A 110 7.43 18.16 -11.91
CA LEU A 110 7.41 16.77 -12.38
C LEU A 110 7.88 15.78 -11.31
N ARG A 111 8.97 16.09 -10.59
CA ARG A 111 9.47 15.24 -9.49
C ARG A 111 8.50 15.16 -8.31
N ILE A 112 7.89 16.28 -7.92
CA ILE A 112 6.85 16.32 -6.88
C ILE A 112 5.68 15.41 -7.29
N ASN A 113 5.18 15.57 -8.51
CA ASN A 113 4.08 14.76 -9.03
C ASN A 113 4.44 13.27 -9.09
N GLN A 114 5.68 12.92 -9.42
CA GLN A 114 6.14 11.54 -9.39
C GLN A 114 6.13 10.96 -7.97
N HIS A 115 6.65 11.67 -6.98
CA HIS A 115 6.66 11.20 -5.60
C HIS A 115 5.26 11.10 -4.99
N VAL A 116 4.36 12.02 -5.33
CA VAL A 116 2.95 11.93 -4.92
C VAL A 116 2.29 10.68 -5.50
N LYS A 117 2.52 10.34 -6.77
CA LYS A 117 2.01 9.09 -7.37
C LYS A 117 2.56 7.85 -6.67
N GLU A 118 3.85 7.83 -6.36
CA GLU A 118 4.49 6.72 -5.63
C GLU A 118 3.91 6.57 -4.23
N LEU A 119 3.70 7.67 -3.50
CA LEU A 119 3.05 7.66 -2.19
C LEU A 119 1.62 7.09 -2.24
N VAL A 120 0.80 7.52 -3.20
CA VAL A 120 -0.55 7.00 -3.38
C VAL A 120 -0.53 5.50 -3.68
N MET A 121 0.37 5.06 -4.56
CA MET A 121 0.53 3.64 -4.88
C MET A 121 0.94 2.82 -3.65
N LEU A 122 1.97 3.24 -2.92
CA LEU A 122 2.43 2.57 -1.71
C LEU A 122 1.37 2.57 -0.61
N GLY A 123 0.62 3.66 -0.44
CA GLY A 123 -0.49 3.75 0.50
C GLY A 123 -1.60 2.75 0.18
N ASN A 124 -1.99 2.63 -1.10
CA ASN A 124 -2.98 1.64 -1.53
C ASN A 124 -2.48 0.20 -1.34
N MET A 125 -1.20 -0.06 -1.66
CA MET A 125 -0.58 -1.37 -1.43
C MET A 125 -0.58 -1.72 0.06
N LEU A 126 -0.19 -0.78 0.92
CA LEU A 126 -0.17 -0.94 2.37
C LEU A 126 -1.58 -1.23 2.92
N ALA A 127 -2.61 -0.49 2.48
CA ALA A 127 -3.99 -0.75 2.86
C ALA A 127 -4.44 -2.16 2.44
N SER A 128 -4.12 -2.58 1.22
CA SER A 128 -4.45 -3.93 0.75
C SER A 128 -3.71 -5.03 1.52
N GLU A 129 -2.47 -4.78 1.97
CA GLU A 129 -1.73 -5.70 2.84
C GLU A 129 -2.36 -5.79 4.24
N GLN A 130 -2.85 -4.68 4.79
CA GLN A 130 -3.55 -4.65 6.08
C GLN A 130 -4.83 -5.48 6.05
N ASP A 131 -5.63 -5.37 4.98
CA ASP A 131 -6.83 -6.18 4.81
C ASP A 131 -6.50 -7.68 4.74
N ARG A 132 -5.42 -8.04 4.03
CA ARG A 132 -4.93 -9.42 3.97
C ARG A 132 -4.46 -9.91 5.33
N LEU A 133 -3.75 -9.08 6.11
CA LEU A 133 -3.35 -9.43 7.48
C LEU A 133 -4.56 -9.71 8.36
N LEU A 134 -5.58 -8.84 8.32
CA LEU A 134 -6.79 -9.01 9.12
C LEU A 134 -7.51 -10.32 8.78
N GLU A 135 -7.68 -10.63 7.49
CA GLU A 135 -8.34 -11.87 7.08
C GLU A 135 -7.51 -13.10 7.45
N PHE A 136 -6.19 -12.98 7.34
CA PHE A 136 -5.26 -14.03 7.71
C PHE A 136 -5.20 -14.27 9.23
N GLU A 137 -5.25 -13.21 10.04
CA GLU A 137 -5.33 -13.30 11.49
C GLU A 137 -6.60 -14.02 11.93
N LYS A 138 -7.75 -13.71 11.29
CA LYS A 138 -9.00 -14.44 11.52
C LYS A 138 -8.83 -15.93 11.19
N GLN A 139 -8.29 -16.25 10.00
CA GLN A 139 -8.04 -17.63 9.58
C GLN A 139 -7.10 -18.38 10.54
N ASN A 140 -6.06 -17.73 11.05
CA ASN A 140 -5.15 -18.31 12.04
C ASN A 140 -5.78 -18.50 13.41
N ALA A 141 -6.55 -17.52 13.88
CA ALA A 141 -7.29 -17.64 15.13
C ALA A 141 -8.24 -18.84 15.06
N TRP A 142 -8.94 -18.98 13.92
CA TRP A 142 -9.78 -20.13 13.64
C TRP A 142 -9.00 -21.46 13.61
N LEU A 143 -7.85 -21.51 12.93
CA LEU A 143 -7.00 -22.71 12.88
C LEU A 143 -6.52 -23.10 14.27
N ARG A 144 -6.19 -22.14 15.13
CA ARG A 144 -5.78 -22.39 16.52
C ARG A 144 -6.93 -22.93 17.37
N GLU A 145 -8.11 -22.33 17.30
CA GLU A 145 -9.27 -22.77 18.08
C GLU A 145 -9.82 -24.13 17.61
N THR A 146 -9.91 -24.32 16.29
CA THR A 146 -10.33 -25.59 15.71
C THR A 146 -9.25 -26.66 15.92
N GLY A 147 -7.98 -26.26 15.82
CA GLY A 147 -6.83 -27.08 16.18
C GLY A 147 -6.92 -27.58 17.62
N LYS A 148 -7.25 -26.75 18.61
CA LYS A 148 -7.48 -27.23 19.99
C LYS A 148 -8.53 -28.34 20.02
N VAL A 149 -9.66 -28.19 19.32
CA VAL A 149 -10.72 -29.22 19.29
C VAL A 149 -10.27 -30.52 18.60
N ILE A 150 -9.49 -30.41 17.53
CA ILE A 150 -9.00 -31.57 16.76
C ILE A 150 -7.81 -32.26 17.45
N LEU A 151 -6.94 -31.48 18.11
CA LEU A 151 -5.73 -31.95 18.79
C LEU A 151 -5.99 -32.47 20.20
N ASP A 152 -7.12 -32.13 20.83
CA ASP A 152 -7.53 -32.63 22.16
C ASP A 152 -8.02 -34.11 22.14
N TYR A 153 -7.75 -34.83 21.04
CA TYR A 153 -8.01 -36.26 20.88
C TYR A 153 -7.02 -37.15 21.64
N ARG A 154 -6.85 -36.92 22.94
CA ARG A 154 -5.99 -37.70 23.82
C ARG A 154 -6.75 -38.70 24.69
N ARG A 155 -7.67 -39.46 24.07
CA ARG A 155 -8.41 -40.53 24.75
C ARG A 155 -8.43 -41.80 23.89
N TRP A 156 -7.65 -42.80 24.31
CA TRP A 156 -7.37 -44.03 23.56
C TRP A 156 -8.61 -44.82 23.10
N TRP A 157 -9.73 -44.71 23.81
CA TRP A 157 -10.96 -45.44 23.55
C TRP A 157 -11.73 -44.92 22.32
N TRP A 158 -11.43 -43.71 21.84
CA TRP A 158 -12.03 -43.18 20.62
C TRP A 158 -11.67 -44.02 19.40
N ARG A 159 -10.55 -44.76 19.41
CA ARG A 159 -10.14 -45.64 18.30
C ARG A 159 -11.16 -46.77 18.01
N PHE A 160 -12.07 -47.03 18.94
CA PHE A 160 -13.13 -48.04 18.81
C PHE A 160 -14.50 -47.46 18.42
N ILE A 161 -14.61 -46.14 18.25
CA ILE A 161 -15.87 -45.48 17.83
C ILE A 161 -15.96 -45.44 16.29
N PRO A 162 -17.13 -45.75 15.70
CA PRO A 162 -17.35 -45.59 14.27
C PRO A 162 -17.05 -44.17 13.78
N SER A 163 -16.36 -44.04 12.65
CA SER A 163 -15.94 -42.76 12.07
C SER A 163 -17.10 -41.81 11.77
N SER A 164 -18.28 -42.34 11.46
CA SER A 164 -19.53 -41.57 11.31
C SER A 164 -19.99 -40.89 12.60
N TRP A 165 -19.78 -41.51 13.76
CA TRP A 165 -20.16 -40.98 15.07
C TRP A 165 -19.15 -39.99 15.60
N GLN A 166 -17.86 -40.23 15.36
CA GLN A 166 -16.80 -39.27 15.66
C GLN A 166 -17.03 -37.95 14.90
N ARG A 167 -17.37 -38.03 13.60
CA ARG A 167 -17.72 -36.88 12.75
C ARG A 167 -18.90 -36.10 13.32
N LYS A 168 -20.08 -36.73 13.46
CA LYS A 168 -21.27 -36.06 14.00
C LYS A 168 -21.05 -35.40 15.36
N ARG A 169 -20.22 -36.00 16.23
CA ARG A 169 -19.88 -35.37 17.53
C ARG A 169 -18.94 -34.17 17.38
N ARG A 170 -17.91 -34.28 16.55
CA ARG A 170 -16.96 -33.21 16.27
C ARG A 170 -17.65 -32.01 15.64
N ASP A 171 -18.47 -32.24 14.62
CA ASP A 171 -19.15 -31.16 13.89
C ASP A 171 -20.17 -30.46 14.80
N ARG A 172 -20.91 -31.21 15.63
CA ARG A 172 -21.75 -30.62 16.69
C ARG A 172 -20.94 -29.81 17.71
N HIS A 173 -19.73 -30.24 18.04
CA HIS A 173 -18.88 -29.52 18.99
C HIS A 173 -18.35 -28.22 18.39
N LEU A 174 -18.04 -28.19 17.09
CA LEU A 174 -17.62 -26.99 16.36
C LEU A 174 -18.77 -26.01 16.15
N LEU A 175 -19.96 -26.51 15.77
CA LEU A 175 -21.19 -25.72 15.68
C LEU A 175 -21.53 -25.09 17.04
N LYS A 176 -21.47 -25.87 18.13
CA LYS A 176 -21.75 -25.34 19.48
C LYS A 176 -20.76 -24.25 19.93
N LYS A 177 -19.53 -24.28 19.41
CA LYS A 177 -18.52 -23.25 19.66
C LYS A 177 -18.56 -22.10 18.65
N GLY A 178 -19.46 -22.13 17.67
CA GLY A 178 -19.51 -21.14 16.58
C GLY A 178 -18.26 -21.14 15.71
N LEU A 179 -17.54 -22.27 15.64
CA LEU A 179 -16.29 -22.37 14.90
C LEU A 179 -16.52 -22.83 13.46
N PHE A 180 -17.57 -23.59 13.15
CA PHE A 180 -17.80 -24.00 11.77
C PHE A 180 -19.27 -24.28 11.49
N ASP A 181 -19.80 -23.70 10.42
CA ASP A 181 -21.12 -23.94 9.84
C ASP A 181 -20.98 -24.63 8.48
N ALA A 182 -21.27 -25.94 8.49
CA ALA A 182 -21.18 -26.77 7.30
C ALA A 182 -22.25 -26.42 6.26
N GLU A 183 -23.43 -25.95 6.67
CA GLU A 183 -24.51 -25.61 5.74
C GLU A 183 -24.20 -24.31 5.01
N ALA A 184 -23.75 -23.28 5.74
CA ALA A 184 -23.30 -22.02 5.15
C ALA A 184 -22.10 -22.22 4.22
N TYR A 185 -21.13 -23.05 4.62
CA TYR A 185 -19.96 -23.35 3.80
C TYR A 185 -20.32 -24.05 2.49
N VAL A 186 -21.19 -25.05 2.55
CA VAL A 186 -21.65 -25.79 1.35
C VAL A 186 -22.50 -24.92 0.44
N ASN A 187 -23.35 -24.04 0.99
CA ASN A 187 -24.12 -23.07 0.21
C ASN A 187 -23.21 -22.12 -0.57
N LYS A 188 -22.08 -21.70 0.01
CA LYS A 188 -21.10 -20.85 -0.67
C LYS A 188 -20.20 -21.63 -1.64
N TYR A 189 -19.92 -22.90 -1.35
CA TYR A 189 -19.04 -23.76 -2.12
C TYR A 189 -19.73 -25.06 -2.53
N PRO A 190 -20.62 -25.02 -3.55
CA PRO A 190 -21.41 -26.19 -3.94
C PRO A 190 -20.55 -27.33 -4.52
N ASP A 191 -19.36 -27.02 -5.02
CA ASP A 191 -18.37 -28.00 -5.51
C ASP A 191 -17.95 -28.99 -4.41
N VAL A 192 -18.02 -28.59 -3.14
CA VAL A 192 -17.77 -29.46 -1.99
C VAL A 192 -18.77 -30.62 -1.95
N ILE A 193 -20.04 -30.38 -2.31
CA ILE A 193 -21.07 -31.43 -2.39
C ILE A 193 -20.70 -32.47 -3.43
N THR A 194 -20.24 -32.00 -4.60
CA THR A 194 -19.88 -32.88 -5.72
C THR A 194 -18.67 -33.77 -5.42
N SER A 195 -17.79 -33.32 -4.53
CA SER A 195 -16.64 -34.11 -4.07
C SER A 195 -17.01 -35.26 -3.12
N GLY A 196 -18.24 -35.24 -2.55
CA GLY A 196 -18.68 -36.19 -1.52
C GLY A 196 -17.88 -36.12 -0.21
N GLN A 197 -16.96 -35.15 -0.08
CA GLN A 197 -16.16 -34.96 1.11
C GLN A 197 -16.95 -34.24 2.20
N ASP A 198 -16.63 -34.57 3.45
CA ASP A 198 -17.09 -33.84 4.62
C ASP A 198 -16.65 -32.36 4.51
N PRO A 199 -17.56 -31.37 4.63
CA PRO A 199 -17.23 -29.96 4.38
C PRO A 199 -16.08 -29.42 5.23
N LEU A 200 -16.02 -29.84 6.50
CA LEU A 200 -14.94 -29.48 7.39
C LEU A 200 -13.60 -30.08 6.93
N ARG A 201 -13.59 -31.36 6.52
CA ARG A 201 -12.40 -31.98 5.92
C ARG A 201 -12.01 -31.33 4.61
N HIS A 202 -12.97 -31.03 3.73
CA HIS A 202 -12.68 -30.32 2.50
C HIS A 202 -12.03 -28.98 2.80
N TYR A 203 -12.57 -28.22 3.76
CA TYR A 203 -11.96 -26.97 4.18
C TYR A 203 -10.52 -27.17 4.67
N PHE A 204 -10.30 -28.13 5.58
CA PHE A 204 -8.97 -28.43 6.09
C PHE A 204 -7.98 -28.87 5.03
N TYR A 205 -8.37 -29.75 4.09
CA TYR A 205 -7.45 -30.33 3.12
C TYR A 205 -7.23 -29.43 1.91
N HIS A 206 -8.27 -28.72 1.48
CA HIS A 206 -8.29 -27.95 0.23
C HIS A 206 -8.61 -26.48 0.48
N GLY A 207 -9.67 -26.17 1.25
CA GLY A 207 -10.18 -24.81 1.44
C GLY A 207 -9.18 -23.82 2.03
N VAL A 208 -8.32 -24.23 2.98
CA VAL A 208 -7.26 -23.37 3.54
C VAL A 208 -6.25 -22.97 2.46
N ALA A 209 -5.80 -23.92 1.63
CA ALA A 209 -4.85 -23.65 0.54
C ALA A 209 -5.48 -22.88 -0.62
N GLU A 210 -6.79 -23.04 -0.82
CA GLU A 210 -7.58 -22.34 -1.82
C GLU A 210 -8.08 -20.97 -1.35
N ASN A 211 -7.65 -20.53 -0.17
CA ASN A 211 -8.05 -19.24 0.43
C ASN A 211 -9.57 -19.07 0.56
N ARG A 212 -10.28 -20.17 0.83
CA ARG A 212 -11.72 -20.14 1.08
C ARG A 212 -12.00 -19.58 2.47
N GLN A 213 -13.09 -18.84 2.58
CA GLN A 213 -13.63 -18.42 3.87
C GLN A 213 -14.29 -19.60 4.59
N TYR A 214 -14.04 -19.71 5.90
CA TYR A 214 -14.80 -20.56 6.80
C TYR A 214 -16.03 -19.79 7.29
N PHE A 215 -17.14 -20.51 7.53
CA PHE A 215 -18.39 -19.99 8.08
C PHE A 215 -18.62 -20.56 9.46
#